data_AF-A0A8S3UWN0-F1
#
_entry.id   AF-A0A8S3UWN0-F1
#
_cell.length_a   1.000
_cell.length_b   1.000
_cell.length_c   1.000
_cell.angle_alpha   90.00
_cell.angle_beta   90.00
_cell.angle_gamma   90.00
#
_symmetry.space_group_name_H-M   'P 1'
#
loop_
_entity.id
_entity.type
_entity.pdbx_description
1 polymer ?
#
loop_
_entity_poly.entity_id
_entity_poly.type
_entity_poly.pdbx_seq_one_letter_code
_entity_poly.pdbx_strand_id
1 'polypeptide(L)'
;MDGFHHELSEDDMILSQVLETLEDEMELRNVNIEDFFGEFPSNVMDENASGDLINTSAVSFDLGLDLDLWLQVPSENGKIQNVKDEEPKDQEQGVESRFAEMTDNEIDTLIEDAENKNTKKATKWAVNVYEDWKNSKIGSGLIIPNLKDLSVQDINSILGKFVVEVRKKNGEKYPAKTLYLLVTGLLRGMRSHGVSNLNFLNESDDRFLRFRQILDAQMKKLTSDGYGINVKQADPISVEQEEILWDKSVFGNHSSESLLHTVFFYNCKYFGLRGRDEHRNLQISQIQLGEDDNGNYIEFRGKDNKTYNGGLRHRYIAPKSVRQYLEKDCQTLKSYQMYMNAIYEIDKSVSSPFYRRPVLSDGSVKFDHILGANRLGSLMKTICQKGELKGNFSNHWGKEHLQLDCTKQESVSR
;
A
#
# COMPACT_ATOMS: atom_id res chain seq x y z
N MET A 1 -53.98 38.54 15.63
CA MET A 1 -52.97 38.47 16.69
C MET A 1 -53.20 37.15 17.37
N ASP A 2 -52.36 36.16 17.07
CA ASP A 2 -52.07 35.05 17.97
C ASP A 2 -50.71 34.52 17.52
N GLY A 3 -49.70 34.84 18.33
CA GLY A 3 -48.33 34.43 18.12
C GLY A 3 -48.13 33.04 18.72
N PHE A 4 -47.57 32.15 17.92
CA PHE A 4 -46.85 30.99 18.42
C PHE A 4 -45.36 31.26 18.19
N HIS A 5 -44.69 31.78 19.22
CA HIS A 5 -43.24 31.68 19.32
C HIS A 5 -42.92 30.23 19.68
N HIS A 6 -42.37 29.50 18.71
CA HIS A 6 -41.78 28.19 18.97
C HIS A 6 -40.37 28.45 19.51
N GLU A 7 -40.19 28.34 20.83
CA GLU A 7 -38.87 28.18 21.42
C GLU A 7 -38.30 26.84 20.92
N LEU A 8 -37.11 26.89 20.32
CA LEU A 8 -36.36 25.71 19.92
C LEU A 8 -35.83 25.01 21.19
N SER A 9 -35.91 23.69 21.20
CA SER A 9 -35.40 22.84 22.28
C SER A 9 -33.89 23.06 22.48
N GLU A 10 -33.38 22.97 23.71
CA GLU A 10 -31.93 22.99 23.99
C GLU A 10 -31.18 21.94 23.14
N ASP A 11 -31.82 20.81 22.84
CA ASP A 11 -31.26 19.77 21.98
C ASP A 11 -31.12 20.20 20.51
N ASP A 12 -32.03 21.03 20.00
CA ASP A 12 -31.97 21.55 18.62
C ASP A 12 -30.89 22.64 18.49
N MET A 13 -30.68 23.40 19.57
CA MET A 13 -29.61 24.40 19.63
C MET A 13 -28.23 23.72 19.66
N ILE A 14 -28.08 22.64 20.43
CA ILE A 14 -26.88 21.80 20.47
C ILE A 14 -26.64 21.14 19.10
N LEU A 15 -27.68 20.64 18.42
CA LEU A 15 -27.54 20.03 17.10
C LEU A 15 -27.06 21.05 16.05
N SER A 16 -27.56 22.28 16.10
CA SER A 16 -27.12 23.35 15.19
C SER A 16 -25.69 23.79 15.47
N GLN A 17 -25.28 23.86 16.74
CA GLN A 17 -23.92 24.23 17.13
C GLN A 17 -22.90 23.14 16.75
N VAL A 18 -23.29 21.86 16.84
CA VAL A 18 -22.50 20.70 16.41
C VAL A 18 -22.38 20.63 14.88
N LEU A 19 -23.43 21.00 14.14
CA LEU A 19 -23.39 21.09 12.69
C LEU A 19 -22.51 22.25 12.20
N GLU A 20 -22.57 23.43 12.82
CA GLU A 20 -21.64 24.53 12.54
C GLU A 20 -20.19 24.16 12.85
N THR A 21 -19.91 23.49 13.98
CA THR A 21 -18.54 23.04 14.29
C THR A 21 -18.05 21.92 13.36
N LEU A 22 -18.94 21.10 12.79
CA LEU A 22 -18.60 20.09 11.79
C LEU A 22 -18.39 20.70 10.41
N GLU A 23 -19.14 21.74 10.04
CA GLU A 23 -18.93 22.49 8.80
C GLU A 23 -17.60 23.28 8.84
N ASP A 24 -17.27 23.90 9.98
CA ASP A 24 -15.98 24.57 10.21
C ASP A 24 -14.79 23.57 10.24
N GLU A 25 -14.96 22.37 10.82
CA GLU A 25 -13.94 21.30 10.78
C GLU A 25 -13.77 20.70 9.38
N MET A 26 -14.81 20.73 8.54
CA MET A 26 -14.78 20.25 7.16
C MET A 26 -14.14 21.27 6.20
N GLU A 27 -14.27 22.58 6.45
CA GLU A 27 -13.53 23.62 5.72
C GLU A 27 -12.03 23.67 6.07
N LEU A 28 -11.65 23.29 7.30
CA LEU A 28 -10.25 23.26 7.74
C LEU A 28 -9.41 22.07 7.24
N ARG A 29 -10.04 21.03 6.67
CA ARG A 29 -9.34 19.86 6.09
C ARG A 29 -9.34 19.89 4.56
N ASN A 30 -8.93 21.02 3.98
CA ASN A 30 -8.73 21.20 2.53
C ASN A 30 -7.68 20.21 1.96
N VAL A 31 -8.03 18.93 1.93
CA VAL A 31 -7.27 17.83 1.34
C VAL A 31 -7.80 17.70 -0.07
N ASN A 32 -7.09 18.33 -0.99
CA ASN A 32 -7.33 18.16 -2.40
C ASN A 32 -7.09 16.68 -2.76
N ILE A 33 -8.15 15.98 -3.20
CA ILE A 33 -8.10 14.56 -3.57
C ILE A 33 -7.18 14.31 -4.77
N GLU A 34 -6.86 15.34 -5.56
CA GLU A 34 -5.89 15.27 -6.66
C GLU A 34 -4.44 15.02 -6.17
N ASP A 35 -4.14 15.24 -4.88
CA ASP A 35 -2.84 14.88 -4.29
C ASP A 35 -2.68 13.37 -4.05
N PHE A 36 -3.77 12.60 -4.05
CA PHE A 36 -3.72 11.15 -3.85
C PHE A 36 -3.52 10.36 -5.15
N PHE A 37 -3.85 10.97 -6.28
CA PHE A 37 -3.70 10.44 -7.63
C PHE A 37 -3.26 11.60 -8.54
N GLY A 38 -1.94 11.83 -8.60
CA GLY A 38 -1.34 13.04 -9.15
C GLY A 38 -1.94 13.55 -10.47
N GLU A 39 -2.02 14.87 -10.57
CA GLU A 39 -2.53 15.62 -11.73
C GLU A 39 -1.89 15.17 -13.06
N PHE A 40 -2.74 15.06 -14.09
CA PHE A 40 -2.39 14.59 -15.42
C PHE A 40 -2.29 15.78 -16.40
N PRO A 41 -1.11 16.04 -16.99
CA PRO A 41 -0.95 17.14 -17.96
C PRO A 41 -1.43 16.78 -19.36
N SER A 42 -1.96 17.80 -20.03
CA SER A 42 -2.51 17.88 -21.38
C SER A 42 -1.45 18.07 -22.47
N ASN A 43 -1.80 17.61 -23.68
CA ASN A 43 -1.07 17.71 -24.97
C ASN A 43 0.16 16.77 -25.08
N VAL A 44 0.47 16.11 -26.19
CA VAL A 44 0.40 16.45 -27.62
C VAL A 44 0.13 15.18 -28.44
N MET A 45 -0.59 15.33 -29.56
CA MET A 45 -0.76 14.30 -30.59
C MET A 45 0.51 14.11 -31.41
N ASP A 46 0.90 12.87 -31.69
CA ASP A 46 1.32 12.54 -33.06
C ASP A 46 1.12 11.05 -33.37
N GLU A 47 0.77 10.80 -34.62
CA GLU A 47 0.34 9.54 -35.20
C GLU A 47 1.52 8.64 -35.60
N ASN A 48 1.25 7.33 -35.68
CA ASN A 48 2.08 6.24 -36.25
C ASN A 48 3.03 5.50 -35.29
N ALA A 49 2.55 4.41 -34.70
CA ALA A 49 3.33 3.17 -34.59
C ALA A 49 2.39 1.96 -34.47
N SER A 50 2.52 1.07 -35.45
CA SER A 50 1.78 -0.16 -35.65
C SER A 50 1.99 -1.18 -34.54
N GLY A 51 1.02 -2.08 -34.43
CA GLY A 51 0.85 -3.03 -33.34
C GLY A 51 2.03 -3.93 -33.03
N ASP A 52 2.17 -4.20 -31.74
CA ASP A 52 2.53 -5.51 -31.23
C ASP A 52 1.76 -5.77 -29.93
N LEU A 53 1.14 -6.95 -29.88
CA LEU A 53 0.31 -7.45 -28.78
C LEU A 53 1.16 -7.60 -27.51
N ILE A 54 0.99 -6.69 -26.55
CA ILE A 54 1.62 -6.84 -25.23
C ILE A 54 0.79 -7.81 -24.39
N ASN A 55 1.42 -8.95 -24.14
CA ASN A 55 1.03 -10.07 -23.31
C ASN A 55 0.34 -9.66 -21.98
N THR A 56 -0.90 -10.08 -21.79
CA THR A 56 -1.78 -9.76 -20.64
C THR A 56 -1.48 -10.57 -19.36
N SER A 57 -0.33 -11.24 -19.27
CA SER A 57 0.00 -12.12 -18.14
C SER A 57 0.48 -11.42 -16.85
N ALA A 58 0.44 -10.09 -16.75
CA ALA A 58 0.96 -9.36 -15.57
C ALA A 58 -0.13 -8.86 -14.59
N VAL A 59 -1.39 -9.29 -14.75
CA VAL A 59 -2.49 -8.90 -13.86
C VAL A 59 -3.09 -10.13 -13.18
N SER A 60 -2.27 -10.92 -12.46
CA SER A 60 -2.80 -12.10 -11.73
C SER A 60 -2.15 -12.40 -10.37
N PHE A 61 -1.45 -11.46 -9.75
CA PHE A 61 -0.86 -11.71 -8.42
C PHE A 61 -1.45 -10.79 -7.35
N ASP A 62 -2.74 -10.97 -7.04
CA ASP A 62 -3.27 -10.69 -5.68
C ASP A 62 -4.68 -11.25 -5.37
N LEU A 63 -5.11 -12.34 -6.01
CA LEU A 63 -6.38 -12.99 -5.68
C LEU A 63 -6.14 -14.47 -5.39
N GLY A 64 -5.40 -14.73 -4.30
CA GLY A 64 -5.41 -16.05 -3.68
C GLY A 64 -6.82 -16.34 -3.16
N LEU A 65 -7.63 -16.99 -3.97
CA LEU A 65 -8.83 -17.72 -3.56
C LEU A 65 -8.63 -19.14 -4.04
N ASP A 66 -8.06 -19.96 -3.17
CA ASP A 66 -8.32 -21.39 -3.19
C ASP A 66 -8.73 -21.76 -1.77
N LEU A 67 -10.05 -21.88 -1.59
CA LEU A 67 -10.72 -22.11 -0.31
C LEU A 67 -11.49 -23.45 -0.36
N ASP A 68 -11.00 -24.44 -1.09
CA ASP A 68 -11.69 -25.73 -1.22
C ASP A 68 -11.01 -26.89 -0.46
N LEU A 69 -10.04 -26.61 0.42
CA LEU A 69 -9.32 -27.66 1.17
C LEU A 69 -9.58 -27.70 2.70
N TRP A 70 -10.63 -27.06 3.20
CA TRP A 70 -10.90 -26.98 4.66
C TRP A 70 -12.25 -27.52 5.13
N LEU A 71 -13.04 -28.16 4.27
CA LEU A 71 -14.32 -28.78 4.65
C LEU A 71 -14.27 -30.29 4.50
N GLN A 72 -13.47 -30.96 5.34
CA GLN A 72 -13.56 -32.41 5.57
C GLN A 72 -12.86 -32.78 6.88
N VAL A 73 -13.53 -32.52 8.01
CA VAL A 73 -13.22 -33.20 9.29
C VAL A 73 -14.50 -33.87 9.77
N PRO A 74 -14.53 -35.21 9.93
CA PRO A 74 -15.68 -35.91 10.49
C PRO A 74 -15.87 -35.55 11.97
N SER A 75 -17.12 -35.31 12.36
CA SER A 75 -17.56 -35.20 13.75
C SER A 75 -17.59 -36.60 14.37
N GLU A 76 -16.67 -36.90 15.29
CA GLU A 76 -16.82 -38.03 16.22
C GLU A 76 -17.20 -37.50 17.61
N ASN A 77 -18.43 -37.84 18.00
CA ASN A 77 -18.98 -37.60 19.32
C ASN A 77 -18.34 -38.54 20.35
N GLY A 78 -17.31 -38.08 21.07
CA GLY A 78 -16.76 -38.75 22.25
C GLY A 78 -17.36 -38.18 23.54
N LYS A 79 -18.19 -38.96 24.24
CA LYS A 79 -18.71 -38.66 25.58
C LYS A 79 -17.55 -38.59 26.58
N ILE A 80 -17.33 -37.43 27.21
CA ILE A 80 -16.41 -37.32 28.35
C ILE A 80 -17.17 -37.70 29.62
N GLN A 81 -16.71 -38.77 30.29
CA GLN A 81 -17.17 -39.17 31.62
C GLN A 81 -16.54 -38.26 32.67
N ASN A 82 -17.37 -37.71 33.57
CA ASN A 82 -16.92 -36.96 34.74
C ASN A 82 -16.28 -37.91 35.76
N VAL A 83 -14.95 -37.83 35.92
CA VAL A 83 -14.26 -38.35 37.11
C VAL A 83 -14.09 -37.18 38.09
N LYS A 84 -14.64 -37.35 39.29
CA LYS A 84 -14.40 -36.45 40.42
C LYS A 84 -13.11 -36.92 41.09
N ASP A 85 -12.07 -36.10 41.06
CA ASP A 85 -10.88 -36.32 41.87
C ASP A 85 -10.72 -35.16 42.89
N GLU A 86 -10.40 -35.57 44.10
CA GLU A 86 -10.32 -34.78 45.33
C GLU A 86 -9.13 -33.82 45.33
N GLU A 87 -9.30 -32.65 45.95
CA GLU A 87 -8.25 -31.64 46.12
C GLU A 87 -7.17 -32.07 47.12
N PRO A 88 -5.88 -31.93 46.79
CA PRO A 88 -4.84 -31.68 47.76
C PRO A 88 -4.44 -30.20 47.74
N LYS A 89 -4.50 -29.58 48.92
CA LYS A 89 -3.93 -28.26 49.20
C LYS A 89 -2.42 -28.32 49.15
N ASP A 90 -1.81 -27.70 48.15
CA ASP A 90 -0.38 -27.35 48.18
C ASP A 90 -0.13 -25.94 47.65
N GLN A 91 0.91 -25.34 48.22
CA GLN A 91 1.23 -23.91 48.25
C GLN A 91 1.56 -23.36 46.85
N GLU A 92 0.81 -22.34 46.41
CA GLU A 92 1.07 -21.60 45.16
C GLU A 92 2.38 -20.79 45.26
N GLN A 93 3.48 -21.40 44.84
CA GLN A 93 4.55 -20.64 44.18
C GLN A 93 4.09 -20.44 42.74
N GLY A 94 3.78 -19.20 42.37
CA GLY A 94 3.38 -18.83 41.02
C GLY A 94 4.45 -19.24 40.01
N VAL A 95 4.29 -20.42 39.42
CA VAL A 95 4.98 -20.79 38.21
C VAL A 95 4.38 -19.90 37.13
N GLU A 96 5.09 -18.85 36.73
CA GLU A 96 4.72 -18.09 35.55
C GLU A 96 4.53 -19.09 34.40
N SER A 97 3.29 -19.23 33.95
CA SER A 97 2.95 -20.13 32.86
C SER A 97 3.75 -19.71 31.63
N ARG A 98 4.37 -20.70 30.96
CA ARG A 98 5.03 -20.45 29.67
C ARG A 98 4.06 -20.00 28.56
N PHE A 99 2.76 -20.03 28.83
CA PHE A 99 1.71 -19.67 27.89
C PHE A 99 1.07 -18.35 28.33
N ALA A 100 1.10 -17.37 27.44
CA ALA A 100 0.37 -16.12 27.64
C ALA A 100 -1.13 -16.36 27.55
N GLU A 101 -1.88 -15.80 28.49
CA GLU A 101 -3.33 -15.69 28.38
C GLU A 101 -3.67 -14.49 27.51
N MET A 102 -4.54 -14.67 26.52
CA MET A 102 -5.05 -13.61 25.66
C MET A 102 -6.57 -13.58 25.77
N THR A 103 -7.11 -12.37 25.83
CA THR A 103 -8.54 -12.11 25.76
C THR A 103 -9.04 -12.14 24.32
N ASP A 104 -10.34 -12.39 24.12
CA ASP A 104 -10.96 -12.34 22.79
C ASP A 104 -10.73 -10.98 22.11
N ASN A 105 -10.74 -9.88 22.87
CA ASN A 105 -10.45 -8.54 22.35
C ASN A 105 -9.02 -8.41 21.80
N GLU A 106 -8.03 -9.04 22.44
CA GLU A 106 -6.63 -9.02 21.96
C GLU A 106 -6.47 -9.87 20.69
N ILE A 107 -7.22 -10.98 20.60
CA ILE A 107 -7.28 -11.80 19.39
C ILE A 107 -7.90 -11.01 18.23
N ASP A 108 -9.01 -10.32 18.47
CA ASP A 108 -9.66 -9.49 17.48
C ASP A 108 -8.76 -8.33 17.03
N THR A 109 -8.09 -7.68 17.98
CA THR A 109 -7.12 -6.62 17.68
C THR A 109 -5.98 -7.14 16.81
N LEU A 110 -5.47 -8.35 17.08
CA LEU A 110 -4.43 -8.98 16.27
C LEU A 110 -4.89 -9.26 14.84
N ILE A 111 -6.13 -9.72 14.66
CA ILE A 111 -6.73 -9.93 13.34
C ILE A 111 -6.91 -8.60 12.61
N GLU A 112 -7.39 -7.58 13.30
CA GLU A 112 -7.58 -6.24 12.73
C GLU A 112 -6.26 -5.59 12.33
N ASP A 113 -5.21 -5.71 13.14
CA ASP A 113 -3.90 -5.14 12.88
C ASP A 113 -3.17 -5.84 11.73
N ALA A 114 -3.47 -7.12 11.47
CA ALA A 114 -2.96 -7.85 10.33
C ALA A 114 -3.53 -7.34 8.98
N GLU A 115 -4.68 -6.66 8.98
CA GLU A 115 -5.24 -6.12 7.75
C GLU A 115 -4.52 -4.84 7.32
N ASN A 116 -4.12 -4.80 6.04
CA ASN A 116 -3.40 -3.67 5.48
C ASN A 116 -4.20 -2.35 5.58
N LYS A 117 -3.61 -1.31 6.17
CA LYS A 117 -4.25 0.01 6.35
C LYS A 117 -4.76 0.63 5.04
N ASN A 118 -4.05 0.43 3.92
CA ASN A 118 -4.49 0.92 2.61
C ASN A 118 -5.68 0.12 2.09
N THR A 119 -5.73 -1.19 2.37
CA THR A 119 -6.88 -2.05 2.07
C THR A 119 -8.12 -1.57 2.83
N LYS A 120 -8.01 -1.27 4.13
CA LYS A 120 -9.11 -0.67 4.93
C LYS A 120 -9.61 0.65 4.33
N LYS A 121 -8.69 1.56 3.99
CA LYS A 121 -9.02 2.85 3.36
C LYS A 121 -9.71 2.68 2.00
N ALA A 122 -9.20 1.77 1.15
CA ALA A 122 -9.78 1.49 -0.16
C ALA A 122 -11.18 0.88 -0.05
N THR A 123 -11.40 -0.03 0.91
CA THR A 123 -12.72 -0.59 1.22
C THR A 123 -13.69 0.51 1.65
N LYS A 124 -13.28 1.33 2.62
CA LYS A 124 -14.11 2.45 3.11
C LYS A 124 -14.46 3.42 1.98
N TRP A 125 -13.48 3.77 1.14
CA TRP A 125 -13.73 4.61 -0.03
C TRP A 125 -14.76 4.01 -0.98
N ALA A 126 -14.64 2.73 -1.32
CA ALA A 126 -15.58 2.08 -2.23
C ALA A 126 -17.01 2.04 -1.65
N VAL A 127 -17.14 1.73 -0.35
CA VAL A 127 -18.43 1.73 0.36
C VAL A 127 -19.02 3.14 0.38
N ASN A 128 -18.23 4.17 0.68
CA ASN A 128 -18.71 5.55 0.65
C ASN A 128 -19.20 5.97 -0.74
N VAL A 129 -18.47 5.61 -1.81
CA VAL A 129 -18.90 5.89 -3.19
C VAL A 129 -20.23 5.19 -3.52
N TYR A 130 -20.45 3.98 -3.00
CA TYR A 130 -21.74 3.30 -3.13
C TYR A 130 -22.85 3.99 -2.35
N GLU A 131 -22.61 4.40 -1.11
CA GLU A 131 -23.60 5.13 -0.30
C GLU A 131 -23.93 6.50 -0.92
N ASP A 132 -22.95 7.24 -1.43
CA ASP A 132 -23.16 8.50 -2.16
C ASP A 132 -24.04 8.28 -3.40
N TRP A 133 -23.72 7.25 -4.19
CA TRP A 133 -24.54 6.88 -5.35
C TRP A 133 -25.95 6.47 -4.95
N LYS A 134 -26.11 5.65 -3.91
CA LYS A 134 -27.41 5.21 -3.38
C LYS A 134 -28.24 6.41 -2.92
N ASN A 135 -27.66 7.34 -2.17
CA ASN A 135 -28.33 8.54 -1.69
C ASN A 135 -28.79 9.44 -2.84
N SER A 136 -28.03 9.51 -3.94
CA SER A 136 -28.44 10.23 -5.15
C SER A 136 -29.72 9.67 -5.80
N LYS A 137 -30.13 8.44 -5.47
CA LYS A 137 -31.33 7.79 -6.03
C LYS A 137 -32.58 7.99 -5.19
N ILE A 138 -32.48 8.50 -3.97
CA ILE A 138 -33.63 8.72 -3.08
C ILE A 138 -34.66 9.63 -3.76
N GLY A 139 -34.21 10.71 -4.42
CA GLY A 139 -35.09 11.62 -5.18
C GLY A 139 -35.77 11.01 -6.40
N SER A 140 -35.31 9.84 -6.88
CA SER A 140 -35.91 9.11 -8.00
C SER A 140 -36.96 8.07 -7.57
N GLY A 141 -37.26 7.97 -6.27
CA GLY A 141 -38.24 7.03 -5.72
C GLY A 141 -37.73 5.58 -5.63
N LEU A 142 -36.46 5.32 -5.95
CA LEU A 142 -35.82 4.02 -5.85
C LEU A 142 -35.29 3.80 -4.42
N ILE A 143 -35.86 2.82 -3.71
CA ILE A 143 -35.34 2.36 -2.42
C ILE A 143 -34.24 1.33 -2.70
N ILE A 144 -33.00 1.69 -2.40
CA ILE A 144 -31.83 0.81 -2.57
C ILE A 144 -31.45 0.23 -1.20
N PRO A 145 -31.39 -1.10 -1.03
CA PRO A 145 -30.96 -1.72 0.22
C PRO A 145 -29.52 -1.35 0.61
N ASN A 146 -29.17 -1.53 1.88
CA ASN A 146 -27.78 -1.40 2.29
C ASN A 146 -26.94 -2.50 1.63
N LEU A 147 -25.66 -2.23 1.46
CA LEU A 147 -24.73 -3.13 0.77
C LEU A 147 -24.74 -4.56 1.36
N LYS A 148 -24.84 -4.69 2.70
CA LYS A 148 -24.87 -5.98 3.41
C LYS A 148 -26.20 -6.75 3.23
N ASP A 149 -27.26 -6.07 2.84
CA ASP A 149 -28.62 -6.61 2.74
C ASP A 149 -28.97 -7.00 1.29
N LEU A 150 -28.04 -6.86 0.33
CA LEU A 150 -28.28 -7.15 -1.08
C LEU A 150 -28.43 -8.66 -1.32
N SER A 151 -29.54 -9.05 -1.96
CA SER A 151 -29.73 -10.39 -2.49
C SER A 151 -28.94 -10.62 -3.79
N VAL A 152 -28.93 -11.87 -4.26
CA VAL A 152 -28.38 -12.23 -5.59
C VAL A 152 -29.04 -11.42 -6.72
N GLN A 153 -30.35 -11.18 -6.63
CA GLN A 153 -31.09 -10.41 -7.63
C GLN A 153 -30.70 -8.93 -7.55
N ASP A 154 -30.52 -8.40 -6.35
CA ASP A 154 -30.08 -7.02 -6.13
C ASP A 154 -28.66 -6.80 -6.66
N ILE A 155 -27.74 -7.75 -6.45
CA ILE A 155 -26.39 -7.66 -7.01
C ILE A 155 -26.44 -7.55 -8.55
N ASN A 156 -27.20 -8.42 -9.22
CA ASN A 156 -27.29 -8.38 -10.68
C ASN A 156 -27.99 -7.13 -11.24
N SER A 157 -28.86 -6.50 -10.45
CA SER A 157 -29.66 -5.35 -10.90
C SER A 157 -29.12 -4.02 -10.38
N ILE A 158 -29.02 -3.86 -9.06
CA ILE A 158 -28.56 -2.65 -8.36
C ILE A 158 -27.06 -2.44 -8.55
N LEU A 159 -26.19 -3.43 -8.26
CA LEU A 159 -24.76 -3.24 -8.49
C LEU A 159 -24.42 -3.14 -9.98
N GLY A 160 -25.21 -3.80 -10.84
CA GLY A 160 -25.13 -3.60 -12.29
C GLY A 160 -25.38 -2.14 -12.69
N LYS A 161 -26.42 -1.49 -12.14
CA LYS A 161 -26.68 -0.06 -12.34
C LYS A 161 -25.56 0.82 -11.78
N PHE A 162 -25.11 0.54 -10.55
CA PHE A 162 -23.99 1.24 -9.93
C PHE A 162 -22.76 1.27 -10.84
N VAL A 163 -22.35 0.11 -11.37
CA VAL A 163 -21.18 -0.01 -12.26
C VAL A 163 -21.28 0.88 -13.50
N VAL A 164 -22.47 1.03 -14.08
CA VAL A 164 -22.70 1.84 -15.28
C VAL A 164 -22.80 3.33 -14.96
N GLU A 165 -23.38 3.67 -13.80
CA GLU A 165 -23.74 5.04 -13.44
C GLU A 165 -22.69 5.77 -12.60
N VAL A 166 -21.83 5.06 -11.88
CA VAL A 166 -20.88 5.66 -10.94
C VAL A 166 -19.91 6.62 -11.64
N ARG A 167 -19.69 7.79 -11.02
CA ARG A 167 -18.83 8.86 -11.52
C ARG A 167 -17.97 9.43 -10.39
N LYS A 168 -16.86 10.06 -10.77
CA LYS A 168 -16.06 10.90 -9.86
C LYS A 168 -16.90 12.10 -9.41
N LYS A 169 -16.43 12.79 -8.36
CA LYS A 169 -17.06 14.04 -7.86
C LYS A 169 -17.17 15.13 -8.94
N ASN A 170 -16.19 15.21 -9.84
CA ASN A 170 -16.19 16.14 -10.98
C ASN A 170 -17.11 15.70 -12.15
N GLY A 171 -17.86 14.61 -12.00
CA GLY A 171 -18.77 14.07 -13.02
C GLY A 171 -18.12 13.14 -14.05
N GLU A 172 -16.79 13.01 -14.09
CA GLU A 172 -16.11 12.14 -15.04
C GLU A 172 -16.30 10.65 -14.73
N LYS A 173 -16.17 9.81 -15.76
CA LYS A 173 -16.14 8.35 -15.57
C LYS A 173 -14.83 7.91 -14.91
N TYR A 174 -14.93 6.83 -14.13
CA TYR A 174 -13.74 6.13 -13.63
C TYR A 174 -13.05 5.33 -14.75
N PRO A 175 -11.70 5.21 -14.73
CA PRO A 175 -11.00 4.23 -15.55
C PRO A 175 -11.46 2.79 -15.27
N ALA A 176 -11.34 1.91 -16.25
CA ALA A 176 -11.77 0.50 -16.13
C ALA A 176 -11.17 -0.21 -14.91
N LYS A 177 -9.87 -0.01 -14.67
CA LYS A 177 -9.17 -0.59 -13.50
C LYS A 177 -9.73 -0.05 -12.18
N THR A 178 -9.99 1.24 -12.08
CA THR A 178 -10.55 1.85 -10.88
C THR A 178 -11.97 1.37 -10.62
N LEU A 179 -12.76 1.16 -11.67
CA LEU A 179 -14.09 0.57 -11.57
C LEU A 179 -14.05 -0.86 -11.01
N TYR A 180 -13.12 -1.69 -11.48
CA TYR A 180 -12.91 -3.02 -10.89
C TYR A 180 -12.52 -2.93 -9.41
N LEU A 181 -11.63 -1.99 -9.05
CA LEU A 181 -11.21 -1.77 -7.66
C LEU A 181 -12.39 -1.34 -6.76
N LEU A 182 -13.30 -0.49 -7.23
CA LEU A 182 -14.54 -0.16 -6.52
C LEU A 182 -15.33 -1.43 -6.21
N VAL A 183 -15.58 -2.26 -7.22
CA VAL A 183 -16.34 -3.50 -7.09
C VAL A 183 -15.68 -4.48 -6.11
N THR A 184 -14.35 -4.65 -6.17
CA THR A 184 -13.62 -5.48 -5.19
C THR A 184 -13.69 -4.90 -3.77
N GLY A 185 -13.69 -3.57 -3.63
CA GLY A 185 -13.86 -2.89 -2.36
C GLY A 185 -15.25 -3.12 -1.76
N LEU A 186 -16.30 -3.11 -2.58
CA LEU A 186 -17.66 -3.46 -2.14
C LEU A 186 -17.76 -4.90 -1.67
N LEU A 187 -17.19 -5.85 -2.42
CA LEU A 187 -17.14 -7.25 -2.01
C LEU A 187 -16.44 -7.41 -0.66
N ARG A 188 -15.32 -6.70 -0.46
CA ARG A 188 -14.61 -6.70 0.83
C ARG A 188 -15.46 -6.09 1.94
N GLY A 189 -16.12 -4.97 1.67
CA GLY A 189 -17.02 -4.30 2.62
C GLY A 189 -18.18 -5.19 3.07
N MET A 190 -18.77 -5.98 2.16
CA MET A 190 -19.79 -6.99 2.50
C MET A 190 -19.23 -8.06 3.44
N ARG A 191 -18.03 -8.58 3.16
CA ARG A 191 -17.37 -9.59 4.00
C ARG A 191 -17.05 -9.08 5.40
N SER A 192 -16.60 -7.82 5.52
CA SER A 192 -16.36 -7.18 6.82
C SER A 192 -17.63 -7.06 7.68
N HIS A 193 -18.82 -7.15 7.08
CA HIS A 193 -20.11 -7.17 7.78
C HIS A 193 -20.71 -8.58 7.91
N GLY A 194 -19.91 -9.63 7.75
CA GLY A 194 -20.31 -11.03 7.94
C GLY A 194 -20.91 -11.72 6.70
N VAL A 195 -20.98 -11.04 5.55
CA VAL A 195 -21.52 -11.62 4.31
C VAL A 195 -20.41 -12.33 3.54
N SER A 196 -20.04 -13.54 3.99
CA SER A 196 -18.94 -14.34 3.42
C SER A 196 -19.37 -15.29 2.29
N ASN A 197 -20.65 -15.64 2.24
CA ASN A 197 -21.23 -16.62 1.31
C ASN A 197 -21.49 -16.07 -0.11
N LEU A 198 -21.36 -14.77 -0.32
CA LEU A 198 -21.54 -14.12 -1.62
C LEU A 198 -20.18 -13.71 -2.19
N ASN A 199 -19.88 -14.19 -3.39
CA ASN A 199 -18.71 -13.75 -4.16
C ASN A 199 -19.11 -13.50 -5.61
N PHE A 200 -19.60 -12.30 -5.88
CA PHE A 200 -20.09 -11.92 -7.22
C PHE A 200 -18.98 -11.72 -8.27
N LEU A 201 -17.72 -11.90 -7.88
CA LEU A 201 -16.57 -11.95 -8.79
C LEU A 201 -16.07 -13.38 -9.06
N ASN A 202 -16.57 -14.40 -8.34
CA ASN A 202 -16.17 -15.78 -8.58
C ASN A 202 -16.74 -16.28 -9.92
N GLU A 203 -15.90 -16.56 -10.90
CA GLU A 203 -16.31 -16.98 -12.25
C GLU A 203 -17.16 -18.26 -12.27
N SER A 204 -16.96 -19.16 -11.31
CA SER A 204 -17.70 -20.43 -11.20
C SER A 204 -19.12 -20.28 -10.64
N ASP A 205 -19.49 -19.11 -10.12
CA ASP A 205 -20.82 -18.87 -9.56
C ASP A 205 -21.75 -18.21 -10.59
N ASP A 206 -22.58 -19.00 -11.26
CA ASP A 206 -23.48 -18.53 -12.33
C ASP A 206 -24.57 -17.56 -11.85
N ARG A 207 -24.86 -17.54 -10.54
CA ARG A 207 -25.84 -16.62 -9.95
C ARG A 207 -25.48 -15.16 -10.22
N PHE A 208 -24.21 -14.86 -10.46
CA PHE A 208 -23.68 -13.50 -10.70
C PHE A 208 -23.21 -13.27 -12.13
N LEU A 209 -23.49 -14.19 -13.05
CA LEU A 209 -23.06 -14.09 -14.46
C LEU A 209 -23.47 -12.76 -15.09
N ARG A 210 -24.72 -12.32 -14.85
CA ARG A 210 -25.23 -11.06 -15.42
C ARG A 210 -24.48 -9.84 -14.89
N PHE A 211 -24.19 -9.79 -13.59
CA PHE A 211 -23.37 -8.73 -13.02
C PHE A 211 -21.97 -8.69 -13.65
N ARG A 212 -21.29 -9.86 -13.77
CA ARG A 212 -19.96 -9.95 -14.39
C ARG A 212 -19.98 -9.48 -15.85
N GLN A 213 -21.00 -9.84 -16.61
CA GLN A 213 -21.17 -9.37 -18.00
C GLN A 213 -21.35 -7.85 -18.09
N ILE A 214 -22.11 -7.24 -17.17
CA ILE A 214 -22.27 -5.77 -17.12
C ILE A 214 -20.93 -5.09 -16.79
N LEU A 215 -20.21 -5.62 -15.81
CA LEU A 215 -18.88 -5.11 -15.42
C LEU A 215 -17.88 -5.20 -16.57
N ASP A 216 -17.77 -6.35 -17.21
CA ASP A 216 -16.88 -6.56 -18.36
C ASP A 216 -17.24 -5.64 -19.54
N ALA A 217 -18.53 -5.55 -19.91
CA ALA A 217 -18.98 -4.67 -20.97
C ALA A 217 -18.66 -3.19 -20.69
N GLN A 218 -18.87 -2.74 -19.45
CA GLN A 218 -18.56 -1.38 -19.06
C GLN A 218 -17.05 -1.11 -19.05
N MET A 219 -16.23 -2.05 -18.57
CA MET A 219 -14.77 -1.93 -18.60
C MET A 219 -14.23 -1.88 -20.03
N LYS A 220 -14.74 -2.71 -20.94
CA LYS A 220 -14.41 -2.67 -22.37
C LYS A 220 -14.79 -1.33 -23.00
N LYS A 221 -15.99 -0.83 -22.70
CA LYS A 221 -16.44 0.49 -23.18
C LYS A 221 -15.53 1.61 -22.69
N LEU A 222 -15.21 1.66 -21.39
CA LEU A 222 -14.31 2.67 -20.82
C LEU A 222 -12.93 2.65 -21.47
N THR A 223 -12.39 1.46 -21.72
CA THR A 223 -11.10 1.28 -22.40
C THR A 223 -11.17 1.80 -23.84
N SER A 224 -12.22 1.44 -24.59
CA SER A 224 -12.45 1.92 -25.96
C SER A 224 -12.68 3.44 -26.03
N ASP A 225 -13.33 4.01 -25.02
CA ASP A 225 -13.57 5.45 -24.89
C ASP A 225 -12.30 6.23 -24.47
N GLY A 226 -11.17 5.55 -24.23
CA GLY A 226 -9.89 6.18 -23.87
C GLY A 226 -9.63 6.39 -22.38
N TYR A 227 -10.51 5.92 -21.49
CA TYR A 227 -10.35 6.14 -20.05
C TYR A 227 -9.24 5.25 -19.46
N GLY A 228 -8.16 5.88 -19.01
CA GLY A 228 -7.07 5.20 -18.30
C GLY A 228 -5.94 4.68 -19.18
N ILE A 229 -5.86 5.11 -20.45
CA ILE A 229 -4.79 4.71 -21.38
C ILE A 229 -3.41 5.28 -20.96
N ASN A 230 -3.38 6.44 -20.31
CA ASN A 230 -2.14 7.11 -19.93
C ASN A 230 -1.65 6.69 -18.54
N VAL A 231 -0.81 5.65 -18.46
CA VAL A 231 -0.07 5.31 -17.23
C VAL A 231 1.33 5.93 -17.31
N LYS A 232 1.55 7.05 -16.62
CA LYS A 232 2.90 7.60 -16.47
C LYS A 232 3.73 6.68 -15.57
N GLN A 233 4.65 5.93 -16.19
CA GLN A 233 5.67 5.19 -15.47
C GLN A 233 6.76 6.16 -14.98
N ALA A 234 7.51 5.74 -13.96
CA ALA A 234 8.69 6.47 -13.54
C ALA A 234 9.80 6.25 -14.56
N ASP A 235 10.50 7.32 -14.95
CA ASP A 235 11.63 7.19 -15.86
C ASP A 235 12.80 6.50 -15.14
N PRO A 236 13.52 5.56 -15.79
CA PRO A 236 14.74 5.00 -15.24
C PRO A 236 15.82 6.08 -15.19
N ILE A 237 16.65 6.04 -14.15
CA ILE A 237 17.86 6.87 -14.07
C ILE A 237 18.98 6.13 -14.80
N SER A 238 19.56 6.76 -15.82
CA SER A 238 20.65 6.17 -16.60
C SER A 238 22.01 6.27 -15.86
N VAL A 239 23.02 5.55 -16.36
CA VAL A 239 24.38 5.60 -15.79
C VAL A 239 24.96 7.01 -15.92
N GLU A 240 24.72 7.67 -17.04
CA GLU A 240 25.18 9.05 -17.30
C GLU A 240 24.49 10.05 -16.36
N GLN A 241 23.21 9.84 -16.06
CA GLN A 241 22.50 10.68 -15.07
C GLN A 241 23.00 10.45 -13.65
N GLU A 242 23.38 9.21 -13.31
CA GLU A 242 24.04 8.89 -12.04
C GLU A 242 25.41 9.58 -11.93
N GLU A 243 26.21 9.57 -12.99
CA GLU A 243 27.49 10.31 -13.06
C GLU A 243 27.28 11.81 -12.83
N ILE A 244 26.27 12.43 -13.45
CA ILE A 244 25.92 13.84 -13.22
C ILE A 244 25.63 14.11 -11.73
N LEU A 245 24.96 13.19 -11.03
CA LEU A 245 24.65 13.34 -9.60
C LEU A 245 25.91 13.27 -8.72
N TRP A 246 26.90 12.47 -9.11
CA TRP A 246 28.22 12.46 -8.48
C TRP A 246 28.99 13.75 -8.77
N ASP A 247 29.08 14.17 -10.03
CA ASP A 247 29.83 15.35 -10.46
C ASP A 247 29.29 16.65 -9.82
N LYS A 248 27.96 16.77 -9.73
CA LYS A 248 27.31 17.90 -9.05
C LYS A 248 27.34 17.83 -7.53
N SER A 249 28.04 16.85 -6.96
CA SER A 249 28.12 16.65 -5.51
C SER A 249 26.74 16.48 -4.84
N VAL A 250 25.74 15.98 -5.59
CA VAL A 250 24.45 15.57 -5.01
C VAL A 250 24.65 14.29 -4.22
N PHE A 251 25.51 13.40 -4.73
CA PHE A 251 26.07 12.25 -4.03
C PHE A 251 27.44 12.56 -3.43
N GLY A 252 27.86 11.73 -2.49
CA GLY A 252 29.14 11.86 -1.80
C GLY A 252 29.04 11.67 -0.30
N ASN A 253 30.14 12.03 0.35
CA ASN A 253 30.37 11.92 1.79
C ASN A 253 30.82 13.25 2.42
N HIS A 254 30.73 14.35 1.67
CA HIS A 254 31.19 15.68 2.09
C HIS A 254 30.15 16.42 2.96
N SER A 255 28.91 15.94 3.02
CA SER A 255 27.84 16.53 3.83
C SER A 255 26.82 15.48 4.28
N SER A 256 26.13 15.73 5.39
CA SER A 256 25.05 14.86 5.88
C SER A 256 23.96 14.64 4.82
N GLU A 257 23.65 15.66 4.01
CA GLU A 257 22.64 15.59 2.95
C GLU A 257 23.10 14.72 1.77
N SER A 258 24.32 14.95 1.25
CA SER A 258 24.87 14.12 0.16
C SER A 258 25.00 12.65 0.56
N LEU A 259 25.36 12.41 1.83
CA LEU A 259 25.46 11.07 2.38
C LEU A 259 24.10 10.37 2.42
N LEU A 260 23.06 11.05 2.92
CA LEU A 260 21.68 10.54 2.90
C LEU A 260 21.19 10.26 1.48
N HIS A 261 21.43 11.17 0.54
CA HIS A 261 21.04 10.99 -0.86
C HIS A 261 21.71 9.76 -1.48
N THR A 262 23.00 9.58 -1.22
CA THR A 262 23.79 8.45 -1.73
C THR A 262 23.22 7.13 -1.22
N VAL A 263 23.10 6.94 0.10
CA VAL A 263 22.61 5.67 0.67
C VAL A 263 21.14 5.41 0.29
N PHE A 264 20.31 6.45 0.20
CA PHE A 264 18.92 6.30 -0.23
C PHE A 264 18.84 5.83 -1.69
N PHE A 265 19.59 6.46 -2.59
CA PHE A 265 19.62 6.10 -4.00
C PHE A 265 20.08 4.66 -4.22
N TYR A 266 21.18 4.25 -3.59
CA TYR A 266 21.70 2.89 -3.73
C TYR A 266 20.84 1.83 -3.03
N ASN A 267 20.12 2.19 -1.96
CA ASN A 267 19.08 1.31 -1.41
C ASN A 267 17.95 1.05 -2.42
N CYS A 268 17.57 2.06 -3.21
CA CYS A 268 16.62 1.86 -4.33
C CYS A 268 17.24 1.03 -5.46
N LYS A 269 18.46 1.34 -5.88
CA LYS A 269 19.15 0.70 -7.02
C LYS A 269 19.48 -0.77 -6.75
N TYR A 270 20.18 -1.07 -5.66
CA TYR A 270 20.68 -2.41 -5.36
C TYR A 270 19.63 -3.33 -4.75
N PHE A 271 18.82 -2.81 -3.83
CA PHE A 271 17.87 -3.65 -3.08
C PHE A 271 16.44 -3.54 -3.60
N GLY A 272 16.18 -2.63 -4.53
CA GLY A 272 14.85 -2.43 -5.09
C GLY A 272 13.84 -1.92 -4.05
N LEU A 273 14.30 -1.20 -3.02
CA LEU A 273 13.41 -0.55 -2.06
C LEU A 273 12.73 0.63 -2.73
N ARG A 274 11.41 0.73 -2.60
CA ARG A 274 10.60 1.74 -3.33
C ARG A 274 9.49 2.31 -2.48
N GLY A 275 8.87 1.46 -1.65
CA GLY A 275 7.70 1.83 -0.87
C GLY A 275 8.06 2.87 0.18
N ARG A 276 7.22 3.90 0.37
CA ARG A 276 7.43 4.88 1.44
C ARG A 276 7.50 4.20 2.81
N ASP A 277 6.61 3.24 3.04
CA ASP A 277 6.54 2.45 4.27
C ASP A 277 7.73 1.51 4.40
N GLU A 278 8.19 0.92 3.29
CA GLU A 278 9.38 0.06 3.26
C GLU A 278 10.64 0.85 3.65
N HIS A 279 10.84 2.05 3.10
CA HIS A 279 11.92 2.93 3.54
C HIS A 279 11.72 3.39 4.99
N ARG A 280 10.49 3.73 5.40
CA ARG A 280 10.21 4.23 6.75
C ARG A 280 10.50 3.19 7.83
N ASN A 281 10.22 1.92 7.54
CA ASN A 281 10.38 0.81 8.47
C ASN A 281 11.76 0.14 8.35
N LEU A 282 12.61 0.56 7.40
CA LEU A 282 13.97 0.04 7.24
C LEU A 282 14.77 0.30 8.51
N GLN A 283 15.34 -0.76 9.07
CA GLN A 283 16.20 -0.69 10.25
C GLN A 283 17.68 -0.82 9.89
N ILE A 284 18.56 -0.29 10.73
CA ILE A 284 20.01 -0.34 10.52
C ILE A 284 20.54 -1.78 10.44
N SER A 285 19.99 -2.70 11.23
CA SER A 285 20.36 -4.13 11.22
C SER A 285 20.02 -4.88 9.93
N GLN A 286 19.14 -4.32 9.10
CA GLN A 286 18.78 -4.93 7.82
C GLN A 286 19.83 -4.68 6.73
N ILE A 287 20.78 -3.77 6.96
CA ILE A 287 21.90 -3.51 6.06
C ILE A 287 23.18 -3.99 6.73
N GLN A 288 23.97 -4.79 6.02
CA GLN A 288 25.24 -5.32 6.51
C GLN A 288 26.35 -5.02 5.50
N LEU A 289 27.49 -4.60 6.02
CA LEU A 289 28.71 -4.38 5.25
C LEU A 289 29.67 -5.51 5.58
N GLY A 290 30.34 -6.06 4.57
CA GLY A 290 31.31 -7.13 4.78
C GLY A 290 32.26 -7.32 3.62
N GLU A 291 33.18 -8.27 3.78
CA GLU A 291 34.16 -8.68 2.79
C GLU A 291 34.22 -10.21 2.80
N ASP A 292 34.18 -10.81 1.61
CA ASP A 292 34.38 -12.25 1.40
C ASP A 292 35.34 -12.47 0.22
N ASP A 293 35.53 -13.72 -0.20
CA ASP A 293 36.44 -14.07 -1.30
C ASP A 293 36.12 -13.37 -2.63
N ASN A 294 34.89 -12.90 -2.83
CA ASN A 294 34.46 -12.16 -4.02
C ASN A 294 34.63 -10.63 -3.87
N GLY A 295 35.05 -10.15 -2.70
CA GLY A 295 35.34 -8.75 -2.41
C GLY A 295 34.38 -8.11 -1.41
N ASN A 296 34.37 -6.78 -1.39
CA ASN A 296 33.51 -6.01 -0.50
C ASN A 296 32.05 -6.06 -0.95
N TYR A 297 31.12 -6.14 0.00
CA TYR A 297 29.70 -6.18 -0.31
C TYR A 297 28.85 -5.35 0.66
N ILE A 298 27.66 -4.99 0.18
CA ILE A 298 26.54 -4.51 0.99
C ILE A 298 25.40 -5.51 0.83
N GLU A 299 24.88 -6.01 1.94
CA GLU A 299 23.79 -6.98 1.97
C GLU A 299 22.55 -6.37 2.64
N PHE A 300 21.41 -6.50 1.97
CA PHE A 300 20.11 -6.20 2.54
C PHE A 300 19.38 -7.49 2.92
N ARG A 301 18.94 -7.58 4.17
CA ARG A 301 18.08 -8.63 4.69
C ARG A 301 16.68 -8.07 4.96
N GLY A 302 15.76 -8.39 4.08
CA GLY A 302 14.34 -8.11 4.23
C GLY A 302 13.76 -8.85 5.43
N LYS A 303 12.76 -8.23 6.04
CA LYS A 303 11.86 -8.88 7.00
C LYS A 303 10.54 -9.14 6.28
N ASP A 304 9.46 -8.59 6.80
CA ASP A 304 8.20 -8.42 6.10
C ASP A 304 8.25 -7.24 5.11
N ASN A 305 7.50 -7.36 4.03
CA ASN A 305 7.24 -6.29 3.08
C ASN A 305 5.82 -6.42 2.53
N LYS A 306 5.33 -5.44 1.76
CA LYS A 306 3.95 -5.43 1.25
C LYS A 306 3.50 -6.76 0.61
N THR A 307 4.39 -7.45 -0.09
CA THR A 307 4.13 -8.70 -0.81
C THR A 307 4.51 -9.95 -0.02
N TYR A 308 5.17 -9.80 1.12
CA TYR A 308 5.61 -10.87 2.01
C TYR A 308 5.32 -10.44 3.45
N ASN A 309 4.10 -10.66 3.91
CA ASN A 309 3.68 -10.36 5.28
C ASN A 309 3.76 -11.62 6.19
N GLY A 310 4.48 -12.66 5.77
CA GLY A 310 4.42 -13.96 6.44
C GLY A 310 3.02 -14.60 6.36
N GLY A 311 2.63 -15.32 7.41
CA GLY A 311 1.31 -15.94 7.54
C GLY A 311 1.15 -17.24 6.73
N LEU A 312 -0.07 -17.78 6.71
CA LEU A 312 -0.36 -19.11 6.15
C LEU A 312 0.04 -19.26 4.67
N ARG A 313 0.01 -18.18 3.89
CA ARG A 313 0.34 -18.18 2.46
C ARG A 313 1.83 -18.10 2.18
N HIS A 314 2.64 -17.65 3.14
CA HIS A 314 4.07 -17.43 2.95
C HIS A 314 4.94 -18.33 3.84
N ARG A 315 4.37 -19.40 4.41
CA ARG A 315 5.09 -20.33 5.31
C ARG A 315 6.38 -20.92 4.70
N TYR A 316 6.44 -21.00 3.38
CA TYR A 316 7.57 -21.58 2.63
C TYR A 316 8.37 -20.54 1.85
N ILE A 317 8.10 -19.25 2.04
CA ILE A 317 8.82 -18.17 1.36
C ILE A 317 9.84 -17.61 2.35
N ALA A 318 11.12 -17.62 1.97
CA ALA A 318 12.15 -16.96 2.76
C ALA A 318 12.09 -15.44 2.57
N PRO A 319 12.39 -14.64 3.62
CA PRO A 319 12.55 -13.20 3.46
C PRO A 319 13.61 -12.87 2.40
N LYS A 320 13.37 -11.80 1.64
CA LYS A 320 14.28 -11.35 0.58
C LYS A 320 15.67 -11.04 1.16
N SER A 321 16.70 -11.68 0.64
CA SER A 321 18.10 -11.32 0.92
C SER A 321 18.79 -10.96 -0.39
N VAL A 322 19.42 -9.79 -0.45
CA VAL A 322 20.14 -9.33 -1.64
C VAL A 322 21.52 -8.84 -1.24
N ARG A 323 22.54 -9.40 -1.88
CA ARG A 323 23.94 -9.01 -1.71
C ARG A 323 24.45 -8.33 -2.98
N GLN A 324 24.99 -7.13 -2.83
CA GLN A 324 25.63 -6.39 -3.90
C GLN A 324 27.13 -6.30 -3.64
N TYR A 325 27.92 -6.86 -4.57
CA TYR A 325 29.37 -6.72 -4.57
C TYR A 325 29.79 -5.37 -5.16
N LEU A 326 30.83 -4.78 -4.58
CA LEU A 326 31.34 -3.47 -4.93
C LEU A 326 32.85 -3.53 -5.12
N GLU A 327 33.36 -2.67 -5.99
CA GLU A 327 34.78 -2.47 -6.17
C GLU A 327 35.45 -2.03 -4.87
N LYS A 328 36.72 -2.43 -4.70
CA LYS A 328 37.53 -1.99 -3.56
C LYS A 328 37.67 -0.47 -3.58
N ASP A 329 37.58 0.15 -2.40
CA ASP A 329 37.68 1.60 -2.21
C ASP A 329 36.60 2.47 -2.89
N CYS A 330 35.49 1.88 -3.35
CA CYS A 330 34.42 2.63 -3.98
C CYS A 330 33.76 3.65 -3.02
N GLN A 331 33.33 4.79 -3.57
CA GLN A 331 32.72 5.86 -2.78
C GLN A 331 31.40 5.42 -2.14
N THR A 332 30.63 4.55 -2.80
CA THR A 332 29.38 4.03 -2.27
C THR A 332 29.60 3.28 -0.95
N LEU A 333 30.57 2.36 -0.88
CA LEU A 333 30.86 1.62 0.35
C LEU A 333 31.29 2.55 1.49
N LYS A 334 32.16 3.54 1.19
CA LYS A 334 32.58 4.57 2.14
C LYS A 334 31.38 5.39 2.65
N SER A 335 30.44 5.74 1.78
CA SER A 335 29.22 6.43 2.16
C SER A 335 28.34 5.58 3.09
N TYR A 336 28.17 4.29 2.84
CA TYR A 336 27.43 3.41 3.77
C TYR A 336 28.13 3.30 5.13
N GLN A 337 29.45 3.09 5.15
CA GLN A 337 30.21 3.01 6.41
C GLN A 337 30.05 4.29 7.24
N MET A 338 30.27 5.45 6.63
CA MET A 338 30.16 6.74 7.29
C MET A 338 28.73 7.01 7.79
N TYR A 339 27.73 6.68 6.96
CA TYR A 339 26.32 6.87 7.32
C TYR A 339 25.93 5.99 8.49
N MET A 340 26.18 4.68 8.39
CA MET A 340 25.78 3.72 9.42
C MET A 340 26.47 3.99 10.76
N ASN A 341 27.75 4.37 10.75
CA ASN A 341 28.46 4.79 11.95
C ASN A 341 27.79 6.02 12.59
N ALA A 342 27.44 7.04 11.79
CA ALA A 342 26.77 8.24 12.30
C ALA A 342 25.40 7.93 12.93
N ILE A 343 24.64 6.97 12.38
CA ILE A 343 23.36 6.53 12.96
C ILE A 343 23.58 5.73 14.25
N TYR A 344 24.57 4.83 14.27
CA TYR A 344 24.88 4.00 15.43
C TYR A 344 25.34 4.83 16.65
N GLU A 345 26.10 5.91 16.42
CA GLU A 345 26.49 6.83 17.49
C GLU A 345 25.30 7.58 18.11
N ILE A 346 24.21 7.78 17.36
CA ILE A 346 22.98 8.40 17.87
C ILE A 346 22.15 7.37 18.64
N ASP A 347 22.03 6.16 18.12
CA ASP A 347 21.23 5.09 18.69
C ASP A 347 21.90 3.73 18.44
N LYS A 348 22.47 3.18 19.52
CA LYS A 348 23.21 1.91 19.51
C LYS A 348 22.30 0.68 19.34
N SER A 349 20.98 0.89 19.26
CA SER A 349 20.03 -0.19 19.01
C SER A 349 20.14 -0.73 17.59
N VAL A 350 20.25 -2.05 17.46
CA VAL A 350 20.16 -2.75 16.16
C VAL A 350 18.82 -2.55 15.46
N SER A 351 17.78 -2.16 16.20
CA SER A 351 16.45 -1.86 15.68
C SER A 351 16.25 -0.38 15.31
N SER A 352 17.32 0.44 15.35
CA SER A 352 17.22 1.86 15.03
C SER A 352 16.75 2.08 13.58
N PRO A 353 15.83 3.02 13.32
CA PRO A 353 15.42 3.37 11.96
C PRO A 353 16.59 3.87 11.13
N PHE A 354 16.68 3.39 9.88
CA PHE A 354 17.80 3.66 8.98
C PHE A 354 17.87 5.13 8.57
N TYR A 355 16.75 5.76 8.20
CA TYR A 355 16.74 7.12 7.66
C TYR A 355 16.53 8.20 8.73
N ARG A 356 17.50 9.11 8.85
CA ARG A 356 17.44 10.27 9.75
C ARG A 356 17.66 11.58 8.99
N ARG A 357 17.15 12.67 9.56
CA ARG A 357 17.25 14.00 8.96
C ARG A 357 18.69 14.51 9.01
N PRO A 358 19.26 14.99 7.88
CA PRO A 358 20.58 15.59 7.87
C PRO A 358 20.54 16.93 8.59
N VAL A 359 21.54 17.18 9.42
CA VAL A 359 21.76 18.47 10.08
C VAL A 359 22.82 19.24 9.29
N LEU A 360 22.58 20.54 9.11
CA LEU A 360 23.58 21.44 8.54
C LEU A 360 24.68 21.65 9.58
N SER A 361 25.89 21.21 9.26
CA SER A 361 27.06 21.37 10.10
C SER A 361 28.30 21.62 9.25
N ASP A 362 29.20 22.44 9.79
CA ASP A 362 30.47 22.77 9.14
C ASP A 362 31.41 21.56 9.27
N GLY A 363 31.65 20.88 8.15
CA GLY A 363 32.63 19.79 8.00
C GLY A 363 32.35 18.47 8.74
N SER A 364 31.26 18.35 9.51
CA SER A 364 30.90 17.10 10.21
C SER A 364 29.58 16.54 9.70
N VAL A 365 29.52 15.21 9.54
CA VAL A 365 28.26 14.51 9.23
C VAL A 365 27.49 14.33 10.53
N LYS A 366 26.26 14.86 10.56
CA LYS A 366 25.36 14.81 11.71
C LYS A 366 23.93 14.55 11.25
N PHE A 367 23.26 13.69 12.01
CA PHE A 367 21.85 13.38 11.83
C PHE A 367 21.09 13.59 13.13
N ASP A 368 19.79 13.79 13.03
CA ASP A 368 18.92 14.04 14.19
C ASP A 368 17.73 13.07 14.19
N HIS A 369 16.50 13.59 14.09
CA HIS A 369 15.27 12.82 14.17
C HIS A 369 15.03 11.96 12.92
N ILE A 370 14.18 10.95 13.10
CA ILE A 370 13.77 10.00 12.05
C ILE A 370 13.09 10.75 10.90
N LEU A 371 13.41 10.37 9.66
CA LEU A 371 12.81 10.99 8.48
C LEU A 371 11.33 10.57 8.33
N GLY A 372 10.44 11.53 8.08
CA GLY A 372 9.03 11.26 7.84
C GLY A 372 8.77 10.56 6.49
N ALA A 373 7.71 9.73 6.44
CA ALA A 373 7.36 8.94 5.25
C ALA A 373 7.08 9.80 3.99
N ASN A 374 6.50 11.00 4.15
CA ASN A 374 6.27 11.93 3.04
C ASN A 374 7.59 12.47 2.47
N ARG A 375 8.58 12.75 3.34
CA ARG A 375 9.90 13.20 2.90
C ARG A 375 10.63 12.08 2.16
N LEU A 376 10.59 10.85 2.69
CA LEU A 376 11.12 9.67 2.00
C LEU A 376 10.45 9.42 0.64
N GLY A 377 9.13 9.66 0.53
CA GLY A 377 8.40 9.53 -0.73
C GLY A 377 8.77 10.55 -1.81
N SER A 378 9.35 11.70 -1.42
CA SER A 378 9.77 12.79 -2.33
C SER A 378 11.29 12.89 -2.48
N LEU A 379 12.05 12.01 -1.82
CA LEU A 379 13.50 12.14 -1.76
C LEU A 379 14.16 11.89 -3.12
N MET A 380 13.70 10.90 -3.89
CA MET A 380 14.22 10.68 -5.26
C MET A 380 13.98 11.89 -6.17
N LYS A 381 12.79 12.48 -6.10
CA LYS A 381 12.46 13.71 -6.85
C LYS A 381 13.39 14.85 -6.43
N THR A 382 13.66 14.99 -5.14
CA THR A 382 14.58 16.01 -4.60
C THR A 382 16.02 15.80 -5.10
N ILE A 383 16.50 14.56 -5.12
CA ILE A 383 17.83 14.18 -5.64
C ILE A 383 17.95 14.58 -7.12
N CYS A 384 16.98 14.18 -7.94
CA CYS A 384 16.99 14.47 -9.37
C CYS A 384 16.88 15.97 -9.67
N GLN A 385 16.09 16.71 -8.88
CA GLN A 385 16.00 18.17 -8.98
C GLN A 385 17.32 18.86 -8.64
N LYS A 386 18.04 18.41 -7.60
CA LYS A 386 19.37 18.94 -7.27
C LYS A 386 20.42 18.60 -8.34
N GLY A 387 20.27 17.48 -9.03
CA GLY A 387 21.06 17.13 -10.21
C GLY A 387 20.66 17.88 -11.49
N GLU A 388 19.56 18.64 -11.46
CA GLU A 388 18.92 19.27 -12.63
C GLU A 388 18.57 18.26 -13.73
N LEU A 389 18.24 17.03 -13.33
CA LEU A 389 17.82 15.98 -14.26
C LEU A 389 16.41 16.26 -14.77
N LYS A 390 16.19 16.04 -16.07
CA LYS A 390 14.88 16.16 -16.72
C LYS A 390 14.23 14.79 -16.86
N GLY A 391 13.02 14.63 -16.34
CA GLY A 391 12.27 13.37 -16.39
C GLY A 391 11.25 13.24 -15.25
N ASN A 392 10.39 12.23 -15.35
CA ASN A 392 9.43 11.84 -14.33
C ASN A 392 10.05 10.84 -13.34
N PHE A 393 10.89 11.33 -12.44
CA PHE A 393 11.56 10.48 -11.46
C PHE A 393 10.75 10.30 -10.17
N SER A 394 10.63 9.07 -9.72
CA SER A 394 10.07 8.71 -8.41
C SER A 394 10.83 7.52 -7.83
N ASN A 395 10.59 7.17 -6.56
CA ASN A 395 11.21 6.00 -5.93
C ASN A 395 10.95 4.69 -6.70
N HIS A 396 9.99 4.66 -7.62
CA HIS A 396 9.70 3.50 -8.45
C HIS A 396 10.71 3.24 -9.58
N TRP A 397 11.62 4.18 -9.88
CA TRP A 397 12.58 4.05 -10.98
C TRP A 397 13.46 2.79 -10.91
N GLY A 398 13.82 2.36 -9.69
CA GLY A 398 14.65 1.16 -9.48
C GLY A 398 13.95 -0.15 -9.90
N LYS A 399 12.64 -0.13 -10.21
CA LYS A 399 11.97 -1.28 -10.84
C LYS A 399 12.35 -1.39 -12.30
N GLU A 400 12.24 -0.28 -13.02
CA GLU A 400 12.53 -0.21 -14.44
C GLU A 400 14.01 -0.52 -14.69
N HIS A 401 14.92 -0.03 -13.84
CA HIS A 401 16.35 -0.35 -13.92
C HIS A 401 16.64 -1.86 -13.78
N LEU A 402 16.12 -2.51 -12.73
CA LEU A 402 16.33 -3.96 -12.53
C LEU A 402 15.67 -4.81 -13.63
N GLN A 403 14.54 -4.36 -14.18
CA GLN A 403 13.91 -5.01 -15.33
C GLN A 403 14.77 -4.88 -16.60
N LEU A 404 15.32 -3.69 -16.86
CA LEU A 404 16.23 -3.47 -17.99
C LEU A 404 17.50 -4.32 -17.89
N ASP A 405 18.08 -4.45 -16.70
CA ASP A 405 19.29 -5.25 -16.49
C ASP A 405 19.03 -6.76 -16.67
N CYS A 406 17.89 -7.28 -16.19
CA CYS A 406 17.49 -8.67 -16.47
C CYS A 406 17.32 -8.92 -17.98
N THR A 407 16.69 -7.98 -18.70
CA THR A 407 16.44 -8.11 -20.14
C THR A 407 17.75 -8.06 -20.95
N LYS A 408 18.74 -7.30 -20.49
CA LYS A 408 20.10 -7.27 -21.08
C LYS A 408 20.88 -8.56 -20.85
N GLN A 409 20.73 -9.20 -19.69
CA GLN A 409 21.38 -10.49 -19.42
C GLN A 409 20.80 -11.63 -20.27
N GLU A 410 19.50 -11.61 -20.56
CA GLU A 410 18.85 -12.61 -21.42
C GLU A 410 19.22 -12.46 -22.91
N SER A 411 19.51 -11.23 -23.37
CA SER A 411 19.89 -10.96 -24.77
C SER A 411 21.37 -11.23 -25.08
N VAL A 412 22.23 -11.34 -24.06
CA VAL A 412 23.63 -11.79 -24.21
C VAL A 412 23.74 -13.32 -24.14
N SER A 413 22.68 -14.00 -23.69
CA SER A 413 22.62 -15.47 -23.55
C SER A 413 21.87 -16.18 -24.68
N ARG A 414 21.43 -15.46 -25.72
CA ARG A 414 20.87 -15.97 -26.98
C ARG A 414 21.77 -15.58 -28.13
#